data_AF-A0A0K1ELR0-F1
#
_entry.id   AF-A0A0K1ELR0-F1
#
_cell.length_a   1.000
_cell.length_b   1.000
_cell.length_c   1.000
_cell.angle_alpha   90.00
_cell.angle_beta   90.00
_cell.angle_gamma   90.00
#
_symmetry.space_group_name_H-M   'P 1'
#
loop_
_entity.id
_entity.type
_entity.pdbx_description
1 polymer ?
#
loop_
_entity_poly.entity_id
_entity_poly.type
_entity_poly.pdbx_seq_one_letter_code
_entity_poly.pdbx_strand_id
1 'polypeptide(L)'
;MVDGADVEALAARLFPFVEGRWTLDVSRRGDGRPSADGICIEGSELLLVVHLSEGGEEGSPRKVREVMVTYDIAGVSRERWEAYVEGWKRAFPSLIARAAAARHPELFGAIGCAQVLREATLVTADDFARGMQAPSTLEASRQLAFPDRPPTEAEYEAYLEIARPERREDVVRRRDEAYERAMARHPAVAERLAATHGFVLPKQVALTWAFFSSLSRQEWQALFLMDLEPGRLCGVLDLFREGWLELPLVEGFDARMHGVRCDDPPELLLMVQDSQDRYGLFYDDPARMPSGVVRSPRHGQDEWWAETYLDGLRRRLEAALRYPAHSFAEEMKQGVCDARLIVEALDDFQERVERIRAEDRAGMLHPYEERLGMANTACGVGPVTPLGDAGEFEFAAERGDYQVARGDLQAPIAGWIASAREALAQGDPRHALALGRDLHASCWATEYALWQAEALALMVEAYQALGREALARRVEVHHASRHQQQRSGYCNPPDVQVGFRALG
;
A
#
# COMPACT_ATOMS: atom_id res chain seq x y z
N MET A 1 29.61 5.09 4.83
CA MET A 1 29.13 3.97 4.01
C MET A 1 29.91 2.74 4.42
N VAL A 2 29.23 1.63 4.65
CA VAL A 2 29.84 0.35 5.03
C VAL A 2 30.13 -0.40 3.73
N ASP A 3 31.37 -0.84 3.49
CA ASP A 3 31.69 -1.62 2.29
C ASP A 3 31.32 -3.11 2.47
N GLY A 4 31.39 -3.91 1.40
CA GLY A 4 31.04 -5.34 1.48
C GLY A 4 31.96 -6.15 2.40
N ALA A 5 33.24 -5.79 2.50
CA ALA A 5 34.21 -6.47 3.35
C ALA A 5 33.99 -6.13 4.84
N ASP A 6 33.57 -4.90 5.13
CA ASP A 6 33.12 -4.47 6.45
C ASP A 6 31.89 -5.27 6.89
N VAL A 7 30.93 -5.54 5.99
CA VAL A 7 29.73 -6.35 6.30
C VAL A 7 30.10 -7.81 6.61
N GLU A 8 30.99 -8.44 5.84
CA GLU A 8 31.45 -9.82 6.09
C GLU A 8 32.26 -9.94 7.39
N ALA A 9 33.22 -9.02 7.62
CA ALA A 9 34.00 -8.99 8.85
C ALA A 9 33.12 -8.70 10.08
N LEU A 10 32.06 -7.92 9.92
CA LEU A 10 31.10 -7.61 10.98
C LEU A 10 30.14 -8.77 11.25
N ALA A 11 29.68 -9.48 10.21
CA ALA A 11 28.89 -10.70 10.33
C ALA A 11 29.67 -11.79 11.12
N ALA A 12 30.95 -11.97 10.81
CA ALA A 12 31.84 -12.85 11.57
C ALA A 12 31.99 -12.44 13.05
N ARG A 13 31.91 -11.13 13.36
CA ARG A 13 31.96 -10.60 14.75
C ARG A 13 30.61 -10.61 15.47
N LEU A 14 29.50 -10.66 14.74
CA LEU A 14 28.12 -10.71 15.25
C LEU A 14 27.73 -12.10 15.74
N PHE A 15 28.27 -13.14 15.11
CA PHE A 15 27.90 -14.53 15.36
C PHE A 15 29.10 -15.41 15.78
N PRO A 16 29.92 -15.03 16.79
CA PRO A 16 31.02 -15.86 17.25
C PRO A 16 30.57 -17.17 17.93
N PHE A 17 29.26 -17.31 18.21
CA PHE A 17 28.65 -18.46 18.88
C PHE A 17 28.17 -19.57 17.94
N VAL A 18 28.53 -19.50 16.66
CA VAL A 18 28.25 -20.56 15.68
C VAL A 18 29.31 -21.66 15.82
N GLU A 19 29.39 -22.27 17.00
CA GLU A 19 30.20 -23.47 17.20
C GLU A 19 29.39 -24.71 16.80
N GLY A 20 29.88 -25.39 15.75
CA GLY A 20 29.60 -26.80 15.46
C GLY A 20 28.27 -27.15 14.79
N ARG A 21 27.25 -26.28 14.80
CA ARG A 21 25.92 -26.62 14.26
C ARG A 21 25.24 -25.57 13.39
N TRP A 22 25.83 -24.42 13.10
CA TRP A 22 25.18 -23.47 12.20
C TRP A 22 26.14 -22.96 11.12
N THR A 23 25.62 -22.56 9.95
CA THR A 23 26.40 -21.84 8.93
C THR A 23 25.73 -20.51 8.65
N LEU A 24 26.49 -19.42 8.75
CA LEU A 24 26.06 -18.08 8.34
C LEU A 24 26.46 -17.87 6.88
N ASP A 25 25.50 -17.52 6.04
CA ASP A 25 25.73 -17.12 4.65
C ASP A 25 25.17 -15.69 4.47
N VAL A 26 25.87 -14.87 3.68
CA VAL A 26 25.54 -13.46 3.41
C VAL A 26 25.51 -13.31 1.89
N SER A 27 24.32 -13.06 1.34
CA SER A 27 24.14 -12.91 -0.10
C SER A 27 23.55 -11.55 -0.46
N ARG A 28 23.99 -10.99 -1.60
CA ARG A 28 23.33 -9.84 -2.23
C ARG A 28 22.23 -10.33 -3.16
N ARG A 29 21.18 -9.52 -3.30
CA ARG A 29 20.03 -9.85 -4.15
C ARG A 29 20.45 -9.78 -5.62
N GLY A 30 20.44 -10.93 -6.31
CA GLY A 30 20.81 -11.04 -7.73
C GLY A 30 21.97 -12.01 -7.99
N ASP A 31 22.74 -12.34 -6.96
CA ASP A 31 23.82 -13.31 -7.08
C ASP A 31 23.23 -14.72 -6.95
N GLY A 32 23.01 -15.39 -8.09
CA GLY A 32 23.05 -16.85 -8.08
C GLY A 32 24.41 -17.27 -7.51
N ARG A 33 24.41 -18.24 -6.58
CA ARG A 33 25.57 -18.75 -5.80
C ARG A 33 26.96 -18.29 -6.32
N PRO A 34 27.82 -17.72 -5.47
CA PRO A 34 29.08 -17.12 -5.92
C PRO A 34 29.98 -18.16 -6.62
N SER A 35 30.47 -17.81 -7.82
CA SER A 35 31.63 -18.50 -8.42
C SER A 35 32.90 -18.04 -7.72
N ALA A 36 33.86 -18.96 -7.58
CA ALA A 36 35.03 -18.85 -6.71
C ALA A 36 36.04 -17.72 -7.03
N ASP A 37 35.83 -16.90 -8.06
CA ASP A 37 36.85 -15.96 -8.54
C ASP A 37 36.25 -14.59 -8.92
N GLY A 38 36.40 -13.59 -8.03
CA GLY A 38 36.44 -12.16 -8.36
C GLY A 38 35.11 -11.40 -8.45
N ILE A 39 34.91 -10.42 -7.56
CA ILE A 39 33.75 -9.52 -7.52
C ILE A 39 34.08 -8.20 -8.26
N CYS A 40 33.20 -7.79 -9.17
CA CYS A 40 33.15 -6.45 -9.75
C CYS A 40 31.97 -5.67 -9.12
N ILE A 41 32.14 -4.37 -8.84
CA ILE A 41 31.22 -3.57 -8.01
C ILE A 41 30.50 -2.52 -8.88
N GLU A 42 29.17 -2.61 -8.99
CA GLU A 42 28.30 -1.47 -9.34
C GLU A 42 26.97 -1.51 -8.55
N GLY A 43 26.64 -0.40 -7.88
CA GLY A 43 25.28 0.14 -7.74
C GLY A 43 24.30 -0.46 -6.71
N SER A 44 24.25 0.15 -5.52
CA SER A 44 23.04 0.40 -4.68
C SER A 44 22.08 -0.76 -4.37
N GLU A 45 22.42 -1.60 -3.39
CA GLU A 45 21.52 -2.17 -2.36
C GLU A 45 22.34 -3.19 -1.57
N LEU A 46 22.54 -2.95 -0.26
CA LEU A 46 23.19 -3.91 0.63
C LEU A 46 22.10 -4.62 1.44
N LEU A 47 21.59 -5.72 0.87
CA LEU A 47 20.78 -6.67 1.62
C LEU A 47 21.72 -7.53 2.47
N LEU A 48 21.50 -7.58 3.79
CA LEU A 48 22.13 -8.60 4.66
C LEU A 48 21.11 -9.69 4.93
N VAL A 49 21.14 -10.77 4.14
CA VAL A 49 20.39 -12.00 4.45
C VAL A 49 21.22 -12.83 5.42
N VAL A 50 20.62 -13.29 6.52
CA VAL A 50 21.27 -14.14 7.53
C VAL A 50 20.67 -15.54 7.42
N HIS A 51 21.38 -16.46 6.76
CA HIS A 51 20.95 -17.85 6.73
C HIS A 51 21.37 -18.55 8.04
N LEU A 52 20.45 -19.26 8.67
CA LEU A 52 20.70 -20.11 9.84
C LEU A 52 20.34 -21.56 9.46
N SER A 53 21.34 -22.43 9.32
CA SER A 53 21.15 -23.86 9.06
C SER A 53 21.49 -24.66 10.30
N GLU A 54 20.75 -25.73 10.66
CA GLU A 54 21.17 -26.64 11.73
C GLU A 54 22.00 -27.80 11.14
N GLY A 55 23.22 -27.98 11.64
CA GLY A 55 24.13 -29.05 11.28
C GLY A 55 23.58 -30.38 11.78
N GLY A 56 23.06 -31.18 10.85
CA GLY A 56 22.82 -32.61 11.10
C GLY A 56 24.14 -33.38 11.15
N GLU A 57 24.11 -34.54 11.82
CA GLU A 57 25.20 -35.53 11.74
C GLU A 57 25.52 -35.86 10.26
N GLU A 58 26.81 -36.09 9.97
CA GLU A 58 27.38 -36.22 8.63
C GLU A 58 26.47 -36.97 7.64
N GLY A 59 25.98 -36.26 6.61
CA GLY A 59 25.39 -36.88 5.41
C GLY A 59 23.98 -36.44 5.01
N SER A 60 23.26 -35.63 5.80
CA SER A 60 22.02 -35.02 5.32
C SER A 60 21.68 -33.73 6.09
N PRO A 61 21.75 -32.53 5.47
CA PRO A 61 21.24 -31.32 6.11
C PRO A 61 19.73 -31.46 6.31
N ARG A 62 19.28 -31.54 7.57
CA ARG A 62 17.86 -31.40 7.90
C ARG A 62 17.41 -30.00 7.47
N LYS A 63 16.26 -29.94 6.79
CA LYS A 63 15.63 -28.76 6.16
C LYS A 63 16.08 -27.42 6.78
N VAL A 64 16.76 -26.64 5.95
CA VAL A 64 17.03 -25.21 6.15
C VAL A 64 15.70 -24.50 6.43
N ARG A 65 15.53 -23.92 7.62
CA ARG A 65 14.52 -22.89 7.86
C ARG A 65 15.20 -21.56 7.62
N GLU A 66 14.88 -20.95 6.48
CA GLU A 66 15.43 -19.67 6.07
C GLU A 66 14.82 -18.56 6.94
N VAL A 67 15.66 -17.87 7.72
CA VAL A 67 15.26 -16.65 8.43
C VAL A 67 15.74 -15.49 7.58
N MET A 68 14.93 -15.08 6.62
CA MET A 68 15.27 -13.94 5.78
C MET A 68 15.05 -12.66 6.58
N VAL A 69 16.14 -12.03 6.99
CA VAL A 69 16.10 -10.66 7.50
C VAL A 69 16.51 -9.74 6.37
N THR A 70 15.64 -8.82 5.98
CA THR A 70 15.90 -7.88 4.89
C THR A 70 16.12 -6.50 5.47
N TYR A 71 17.23 -5.88 5.12
CA TYR A 71 17.59 -4.53 5.55
C TYR A 71 17.71 -3.60 4.37
N ASP A 72 17.06 -2.44 4.49
CA ASP A 72 17.40 -1.27 3.70
C ASP A 72 18.27 -0.37 4.57
N ILE A 73 19.54 -0.24 4.21
CA ILE A 73 20.52 0.56 4.95
C ILE A 73 20.77 1.92 4.28
N ALA A 74 19.98 2.29 3.27
CA ALA A 74 20.08 3.60 2.64
C ALA A 74 19.78 4.70 3.68
N GLY A 75 20.71 5.64 3.84
CA GLY A 75 20.56 6.78 4.78
C GLY A 75 20.85 6.48 6.26
N VAL A 76 21.23 5.27 6.64
CA VAL A 76 21.59 4.96 8.05
C VAL A 76 23.06 5.37 8.32
N SER A 77 23.31 6.19 9.35
CA SER A 77 24.67 6.55 9.74
C SER A 77 25.42 5.34 10.31
N ARG A 78 26.75 5.32 10.15
CA ARG A 78 27.61 4.24 10.68
C ARG A 78 27.40 3.99 12.17
N GLU A 79 27.33 5.06 12.96
CA GLU A 79 27.10 5.00 14.40
C GLU A 79 25.75 4.36 14.75
N ARG A 80 24.68 4.71 14.02
CA ARG A 80 23.35 4.13 14.22
C ARG A 80 23.30 2.65 13.83
N TRP A 81 24.02 2.28 12.77
CA TRP A 81 24.20 0.89 12.37
C TRP A 81 24.99 0.09 13.39
N GLU A 82 26.10 0.62 13.92
CA GLU A 82 26.89 -0.02 14.96
C GLU A 82 26.09 -0.21 16.26
N ALA A 83 25.29 0.78 16.66
CA ALA A 83 24.39 0.67 17.81
C ALA A 83 23.31 -0.42 17.60
N TYR A 84 22.78 -0.54 16.39
CA TYR A 84 21.81 -1.58 16.01
C TYR A 84 22.41 -2.99 16.09
N VAL A 85 23.60 -3.15 15.51
CA VAL A 85 24.41 -4.38 15.52
C VAL A 85 24.71 -4.82 16.96
N GLU A 86 25.13 -3.90 17.82
CA GLU A 86 25.37 -4.19 19.25
C GLU A 86 24.07 -4.53 20.00
N GLY A 87 22.95 -3.87 19.68
CA GLY A 87 21.63 -4.22 20.20
C GLY A 87 21.22 -5.66 19.86
N TRP A 88 21.46 -6.09 18.62
CA TRP A 88 21.24 -7.48 18.20
C TRP A 88 22.14 -8.46 18.94
N LYS A 89 23.45 -8.20 19.06
CA LYS A 89 24.34 -9.09 19.83
C LYS A 89 23.85 -9.32 21.25
N ARG A 90 23.29 -8.28 21.89
CA ARG A 90 22.74 -8.36 23.25
C ARG A 90 21.41 -9.12 23.31
N ALA A 91 20.51 -8.91 22.35
CA ALA A 91 19.18 -9.51 22.34
C ALA A 91 19.15 -10.95 21.80
N PHE A 92 20.06 -11.29 20.87
CA PHE A 92 20.04 -12.54 20.12
C PHE A 92 20.12 -13.81 20.99
N PRO A 93 20.99 -13.90 22.01
CA PRO A 93 21.03 -15.08 22.88
C PRO A 93 19.71 -15.32 23.62
N SER A 94 19.04 -14.25 24.07
CA SER A 94 17.75 -14.34 24.76
C SER A 94 16.62 -14.76 23.81
N LEU A 95 16.64 -14.28 22.56
CA LEU A 95 15.70 -14.70 21.51
C LEU A 95 15.86 -16.19 21.17
N ILE A 96 17.11 -16.66 21.01
CA ILE A 96 17.40 -18.09 20.80
C ILE A 96 16.94 -18.92 21.99
N ALA A 97 17.24 -18.49 23.22
CA ALA A 97 16.82 -19.19 24.43
C ALA A 97 15.28 -19.29 24.55
N ARG A 98 14.55 -18.22 24.22
CA ARG A 98 13.08 -18.20 24.19
C ARG A 98 12.51 -19.12 23.12
N ALA A 99 13.03 -19.05 21.90
CA ALA A 99 12.59 -19.91 20.81
C ALA A 99 12.85 -21.40 21.12
N ALA A 100 14.01 -21.71 21.71
CA ALA A 100 14.33 -23.07 22.17
C ALA A 100 13.41 -23.54 23.31
N ALA A 101 13.10 -22.66 24.28
CA ALA A 101 12.22 -22.99 25.39
C ALA A 101 10.76 -23.19 24.96
N ALA A 102 10.28 -22.44 23.98
CA ALA A 102 8.90 -22.52 23.48
C ALA A 102 8.61 -23.81 22.71
N ARG A 103 9.61 -24.62 22.31
CA ARG A 103 9.44 -25.81 21.43
C ARG A 103 8.66 -25.52 20.13
N HIS A 104 8.54 -24.25 19.76
CA HIS A 104 7.86 -23.78 18.56
C HIS A 104 8.89 -23.12 17.64
N PRO A 105 9.54 -23.90 16.75
CA PRO A 105 10.56 -23.38 15.83
C PRO A 105 9.99 -22.39 14.78
N GLU A 106 8.68 -22.15 14.78
CA GLU A 106 7.98 -21.18 13.93
C GLU A 106 8.20 -19.71 14.38
N LEU A 107 8.75 -19.48 15.58
CA LEU A 107 8.98 -18.15 16.16
C LEU A 107 9.92 -17.24 15.36
N PHE A 108 10.75 -17.79 14.46
CA PHE A 108 11.65 -17.00 13.63
C PHE A 108 11.06 -16.58 12.28
N GLY A 109 9.93 -17.15 11.85
CA GLY A 109 9.45 -17.02 10.48
C GLY A 109 8.89 -15.66 10.08
N ALA A 110 8.60 -14.76 11.04
CA ALA A 110 7.91 -13.51 10.73
C ALA A 110 8.18 -12.37 11.72
N ILE A 111 9.34 -12.34 12.39
CA ILE A 111 9.78 -11.06 12.98
C ILE A 111 10.23 -10.19 11.80
N GLY A 112 9.30 -9.42 11.24
CA GLY A 112 9.59 -8.39 10.25
C GLY A 112 10.48 -7.31 10.87
N CYS A 113 11.80 -7.57 10.96
CA CYS A 113 12.78 -6.67 11.57
C CYS A 113 12.82 -5.29 10.88
N ALA A 114 12.30 -5.21 9.64
CA ALA A 114 12.06 -3.96 8.93
C ALA A 114 11.17 -2.97 9.72
N GLN A 115 10.27 -3.45 10.59
CA GLN A 115 9.35 -2.60 11.37
C GLN A 115 10.05 -1.88 12.53
N VAL A 116 10.99 -2.55 13.21
CA VAL A 116 11.77 -1.96 14.33
C VAL A 116 12.73 -0.87 13.85
N LEU A 117 13.14 -0.93 12.58
CA LEU A 117 14.00 0.09 11.95
C LEU A 117 13.24 1.30 11.39
N ARG A 118 11.96 1.14 11.01
CA ARG A 118 11.12 2.27 10.55
C ARG A 118 10.63 3.14 11.71
N GLU A 119 10.54 2.59 12.92
CA GLU A 119 10.34 3.38 14.14
C GLU A 119 11.64 4.14 14.49
N ALA A 120 11.77 5.36 13.96
CA ALA A 120 12.95 6.22 14.08
C ALA A 120 13.34 6.67 15.51
N THR A 121 12.75 6.08 16.56
CA THR A 121 12.86 6.52 17.97
C THR A 121 13.81 5.70 18.84
N LEU A 122 14.36 4.58 18.34
CA LEU A 122 15.38 3.82 19.07
C LEU A 122 16.75 4.46 18.84
N VAL A 123 17.21 5.25 19.82
CA VAL A 123 18.42 6.09 19.71
C VAL A 123 19.67 5.33 20.19
N THR A 124 19.51 4.28 21.00
CA THR A 124 20.63 3.53 21.58
C THR A 124 20.48 2.01 21.46
N ALA A 125 21.60 1.28 21.55
CA ALA A 125 21.63 -0.18 21.60
C ALA A 125 20.79 -0.76 22.75
N ASP A 126 20.70 -0.02 23.87
CA ASP A 126 19.92 -0.41 25.05
C ASP A 126 18.42 -0.20 24.85
N ASP A 127 18.00 0.83 24.11
CA ASP A 127 16.59 1.02 23.72
C ASP A 127 16.12 -0.11 22.80
N PHE A 128 16.97 -0.48 21.84
CA PHE A 128 16.71 -1.59 20.94
C PHE A 128 16.65 -2.94 21.68
N ALA A 129 17.65 -3.24 22.52
CA ALA A 129 17.67 -4.47 23.30
C ALA A 129 16.46 -4.58 24.25
N ARG A 130 16.03 -3.48 24.87
CA ARG A 130 14.80 -3.42 25.68
C ARG A 130 13.55 -3.66 24.85
N GLY A 131 13.45 -3.08 23.66
CA GLY A 131 12.35 -3.33 22.72
C GLY A 131 12.23 -4.80 22.30
N MET A 132 13.37 -5.47 22.09
CA MET A 132 13.42 -6.90 21.76
C MET A 132 13.19 -7.83 22.97
N GLN A 133 13.51 -7.37 24.18
CA GLN A 133 13.32 -8.12 25.43
C GLN A 133 11.92 -7.95 26.02
N ALA A 134 11.21 -6.86 25.69
CA ALA A 134 9.79 -6.75 26.00
C ALA A 134 9.07 -7.96 25.40
N PRO A 135 8.17 -8.63 26.15
CA PRO A 135 7.25 -9.58 25.54
C PRO A 135 6.60 -8.85 24.37
N SER A 136 6.69 -9.41 23.16
CA SER A 136 5.89 -8.83 22.09
C SER A 136 4.44 -8.88 22.57
N THR A 137 3.65 -7.86 22.28
CA THR A 137 2.20 -7.90 22.51
C THR A 137 1.61 -9.19 21.94
N LEU A 138 2.19 -9.71 20.84
CA LEU A 138 1.93 -11.01 20.24
C LEU A 138 2.17 -12.21 21.19
N GLU A 139 3.24 -12.21 22.00
CA GLU A 139 3.49 -13.26 22.99
C GLU A 139 2.59 -13.12 24.23
N ALA A 140 2.33 -11.89 24.69
CA ALA A 140 1.41 -11.63 25.79
C ALA A 140 -0.04 -12.00 25.41
N SER A 141 -0.45 -11.74 24.17
CA SER A 141 -1.75 -12.15 23.64
C SER A 141 -1.81 -13.64 23.31
N ARG A 142 -0.72 -14.28 22.85
CA ARG A 142 -0.67 -15.74 22.65
C ARG A 142 -0.68 -16.55 23.94
N GLN A 143 -0.23 -15.98 25.07
CA GLN A 143 -0.36 -16.62 26.38
C GLN A 143 -1.82 -16.77 26.83
N LEU A 144 -2.74 -15.99 26.26
CA LEU A 144 -4.17 -16.24 26.32
C LEU A 144 -4.50 -17.31 25.27
N ALA A 145 -4.36 -18.59 25.62
CA ALA A 145 -4.76 -19.69 24.75
C ALA A 145 -6.25 -19.51 24.36
N PHE A 146 -6.50 -19.24 23.09
CA PHE A 146 -7.80 -18.84 22.60
C PHE A 146 -8.50 -20.03 21.92
N PRO A 147 -9.58 -20.60 22.49
CA PRO A 147 -10.36 -21.65 21.84
C PRO A 147 -11.04 -21.17 20.54
N ASP A 148 -11.44 -22.11 19.67
CA ASP A 148 -12.18 -21.92 18.40
C ASP A 148 -13.60 -21.34 18.56
N ARG A 149 -13.73 -20.22 19.28
CA ARG A 149 -14.97 -19.45 19.42
C ARG A 149 -14.66 -17.96 19.46
N PRO A 150 -15.61 -17.08 19.10
CA PRO A 150 -15.46 -15.65 19.33
C PRO A 150 -15.16 -15.33 20.81
N PRO A 151 -14.46 -14.21 21.10
CA PRO A 151 -14.27 -13.72 22.45
C PRO A 151 -15.62 -13.37 23.09
N THR A 152 -15.77 -13.66 24.39
CA THR A 152 -16.85 -13.13 25.23
C THR A 152 -16.60 -11.66 25.54
N GLU A 153 -17.61 -10.93 26.01
CA GLU A 153 -17.43 -9.53 26.43
C GLU A 153 -16.36 -9.37 27.51
N ALA A 154 -16.32 -10.24 28.53
CA ALA A 154 -15.29 -10.18 29.56
C ALA A 154 -13.87 -10.41 29.01
N GLU A 155 -13.72 -11.29 28.00
CA GLU A 155 -12.44 -11.50 27.33
C GLU A 155 -12.03 -10.28 26.50
N TYR A 156 -13.00 -9.59 25.89
CA TYR A 156 -12.74 -8.36 25.15
C TYR A 156 -12.41 -7.18 26.07
N GLU A 157 -13.09 -7.05 27.22
CA GLU A 157 -12.76 -6.06 28.25
C GLU A 157 -11.33 -6.26 28.78
N ALA A 158 -10.93 -7.50 29.07
CA ALA A 158 -9.56 -7.82 29.47
C ALA A 158 -8.54 -7.52 28.36
N TYR A 159 -8.92 -7.74 27.09
CA TYR A 159 -8.10 -7.33 25.95
C TYR A 159 -7.94 -5.80 25.88
N LEU A 160 -9.02 -5.03 26.11
CA LEU A 160 -8.96 -3.56 26.10
C LEU A 160 -8.04 -2.99 27.18
N GLU A 161 -7.95 -3.62 28.36
CA GLU A 161 -7.00 -3.20 29.41
C GLU A 161 -5.55 -3.22 28.93
N ILE A 162 -5.21 -4.13 28.01
CA ILE A 162 -3.87 -4.27 27.42
C ILE A 162 -3.72 -3.42 26.15
N ALA A 163 -4.72 -3.48 25.28
CA ALA A 163 -4.67 -2.88 23.95
C ALA A 163 -4.91 -1.36 23.98
N ARG A 164 -5.66 -0.86 24.96
CA ARG A 164 -6.00 0.56 25.13
C ARG A 164 -5.90 0.95 26.61
N PRO A 165 -4.68 0.99 27.19
CA PRO A 165 -4.49 1.35 28.61
C PRO A 165 -4.82 2.83 28.90
N GLU A 166 -5.00 3.63 27.86
CA GLU A 166 -5.35 5.05 27.91
C GLU A 166 -6.81 5.22 28.38
N ARG A 167 -7.08 6.26 29.17
CA ARG A 167 -8.46 6.58 29.55
C ARG A 167 -9.25 6.98 28.30
N ARG A 168 -10.53 6.61 28.27
CA ARG A 168 -11.44 6.92 27.15
C ARG A 168 -11.44 8.39 26.76
N GLU A 169 -11.44 9.30 27.74
CA GLU A 169 -11.37 10.75 27.54
C GLU A 169 -10.11 11.19 26.79
N ASP A 170 -8.96 10.59 27.08
CA ASP A 170 -7.69 10.90 26.44
C ASP A 170 -7.69 10.41 24.97
N VAL A 171 -8.33 9.26 24.70
CA VAL A 171 -8.52 8.73 23.34
C VAL A 171 -9.42 9.64 22.50
N VAL A 172 -10.57 10.08 23.04
CA VAL A 172 -11.46 11.03 22.36
C VAL A 172 -10.73 12.33 22.06
N ARG A 173 -10.02 12.91 23.05
CA ARG A 173 -9.25 14.14 22.86
C ARG A 173 -8.21 14.00 21.74
N ARG A 174 -7.45 12.89 21.70
CA ARG A 174 -6.47 12.64 20.63
C ARG A 174 -7.12 12.63 19.24
N ARG A 175 -8.30 12.02 19.11
CA ARG A 175 -9.07 11.94 17.86
C ARG A 175 -9.60 13.31 17.44
N ASP A 176 -10.11 14.08 18.38
CA ASP A 176 -10.57 15.45 18.14
C ASP A 176 -9.42 16.35 17.66
N GLU A 177 -8.27 16.30 18.35
CA GLU A 177 -7.09 17.05 17.95
C GLU A 177 -6.56 16.65 16.56
N ALA A 178 -6.58 15.35 16.23
CA ALA A 178 -6.19 14.87 14.91
C ALA A 178 -7.15 15.37 13.82
N TYR A 179 -8.46 15.36 14.10
CA TYR A 179 -9.49 15.91 13.22
C TYR A 179 -9.28 17.41 12.96
N GLU A 180 -9.14 18.22 14.02
CA GLU A 180 -8.95 19.66 13.89
C GLU A 180 -7.67 19.99 13.11
N ARG A 181 -6.55 19.30 13.38
CA ARG A 181 -5.31 19.47 12.62
C ARG A 181 -5.49 19.14 11.13
N ALA A 182 -6.17 18.04 10.82
CA ALA A 182 -6.39 17.62 9.45
C ALA A 182 -7.26 18.61 8.67
N MET A 183 -8.36 19.06 9.29
CA MET A 183 -9.28 20.02 8.69
C MET A 183 -8.64 21.39 8.52
N ALA A 184 -7.81 21.84 9.47
CA ALA A 184 -7.04 23.07 9.34
C ALA A 184 -6.03 23.00 8.17
N ARG A 185 -5.46 21.83 7.89
CA ARG A 185 -4.51 21.62 6.78
C ARG A 185 -5.21 21.43 5.42
N HIS A 186 -6.47 20.99 5.41
CA HIS A 186 -7.22 20.67 4.18
C HIS A 186 -7.20 21.78 3.11
N PRO A 187 -7.44 23.08 3.42
CA PRO A 187 -7.43 24.12 2.39
C PRO A 187 -6.11 24.23 1.63
N ALA A 188 -4.97 24.12 2.33
CA ALA A 188 -3.64 24.19 1.71
C ALA A 188 -3.35 22.95 0.84
N VAL A 189 -3.77 21.76 1.30
CA VAL A 189 -3.65 20.54 0.48
C VAL A 189 -4.56 20.62 -0.75
N ALA A 190 -5.77 21.15 -0.60
CA ALA A 190 -6.72 21.33 -1.69
C ALA A 190 -6.17 22.31 -2.74
N GLU A 191 -5.60 23.43 -2.32
CA GLU A 191 -4.93 24.39 -3.22
C GLU A 191 -3.77 23.74 -3.97
N ARG A 192 -2.91 22.99 -3.26
CA ARG A 192 -1.79 22.26 -3.87
C ARG A 192 -2.27 21.22 -4.89
N LEU A 193 -3.30 20.44 -4.56
CA LEU A 193 -3.85 19.43 -5.44
C LEU A 193 -4.49 20.07 -6.68
N ALA A 194 -5.26 21.15 -6.51
CA ALA A 194 -5.83 21.89 -7.62
C ALA A 194 -4.75 22.46 -8.55
N ALA A 195 -3.66 23.02 -7.99
CA ALA A 195 -2.57 23.57 -8.78
C ALA A 195 -1.77 22.52 -9.57
N THR A 196 -1.60 21.33 -9.00
CA THR A 196 -0.73 20.28 -9.59
C THR A 196 -1.49 19.25 -10.42
N HIS A 197 -2.65 18.82 -9.93
CA HIS A 197 -3.48 17.78 -10.55
C HIS A 197 -4.72 18.33 -11.23
N GLY A 198 -5.15 19.56 -10.90
CA GLY A 198 -6.41 20.13 -11.40
C GLY A 198 -7.65 19.55 -10.73
N PHE A 199 -7.50 18.86 -9.60
CA PHE A 199 -8.59 18.12 -8.92
C PHE A 199 -9.11 18.89 -7.71
N VAL A 200 -10.42 18.80 -7.46
CA VAL A 200 -11.04 19.24 -6.21
C VAL A 200 -10.79 18.20 -5.12
N LEU A 201 -10.24 18.60 -3.96
CA LEU A 201 -9.99 17.69 -2.85
C LEU A 201 -11.20 17.57 -1.91
N PRO A 202 -11.84 16.38 -1.76
CA PRO A 202 -12.95 16.22 -0.83
C PRO A 202 -12.46 16.20 0.63
N LYS A 203 -13.29 16.66 1.55
CA LYS A 203 -12.95 16.71 2.99
C LYS A 203 -12.77 15.32 3.59
N GLN A 204 -13.38 14.28 3.01
CA GLN A 204 -13.17 12.90 3.47
C GLN A 204 -11.70 12.44 3.44
N VAL A 205 -10.84 13.06 2.63
CA VAL A 205 -9.39 12.76 2.64
C VAL A 205 -8.76 13.22 3.95
N ALA A 206 -9.06 14.45 4.38
CA ALA A 206 -8.58 14.98 5.65
C ALA A 206 -9.14 14.17 6.83
N LEU A 207 -10.41 13.74 6.74
CA LEU A 207 -11.02 12.87 7.75
C LEU A 207 -10.34 11.49 7.83
N THR A 208 -10.02 10.90 6.67
CA THR A 208 -9.30 9.63 6.59
C THR A 208 -7.91 9.77 7.20
N TRP A 209 -7.19 10.85 6.90
CA TRP A 209 -5.90 11.13 7.54
C TRP A 209 -6.03 11.34 9.06
N ALA A 210 -7.07 12.05 9.51
CA ALA A 210 -7.34 12.26 10.94
C ALA A 210 -7.56 10.94 11.67
N PHE A 211 -8.33 10.02 11.08
CA PHE A 211 -8.54 8.69 11.64
C PHE A 211 -7.20 7.98 11.86
N PHE A 212 -6.39 7.80 10.80
CA PHE A 212 -5.14 7.08 10.90
C PHE A 212 -4.09 7.76 11.81
N SER A 213 -3.99 9.10 11.76
CA SER A 213 -3.06 9.85 12.63
C SER A 213 -3.49 9.87 14.10
N SER A 214 -4.74 9.50 14.41
CA SER A 214 -5.25 9.41 15.77
C SER A 214 -5.14 8.02 16.41
N LEU A 215 -4.73 7.00 15.64
CA LEU A 215 -4.66 5.63 16.14
C LEU A 215 -3.50 5.47 17.13
N SER A 216 -3.74 4.72 18.21
CA SER A 216 -2.67 4.28 19.11
C SER A 216 -1.74 3.28 18.41
N ARG A 217 -0.60 2.97 19.03
CA ARG A 217 0.30 1.93 18.54
C ARG A 217 -0.40 0.58 18.39
N GLN A 218 -1.25 0.23 19.35
CA GLN A 218 -1.99 -1.03 19.37
C GLN A 218 -3.10 -1.05 18.31
N GLU A 219 -3.78 0.07 18.07
CA GLU A 219 -4.74 0.19 16.97
C GLU A 219 -4.04 0.05 15.60
N TRP A 220 -2.85 0.64 15.45
CA TRP A 220 -2.02 0.41 14.27
C TRP A 220 -1.60 -1.05 14.11
N GLN A 221 -1.21 -1.71 15.20
CA GLN A 221 -0.86 -3.13 15.19
C GLN A 221 -2.07 -4.02 14.84
N ALA A 222 -3.26 -3.71 15.36
CA ALA A 222 -4.49 -4.40 15.03
C ALA A 222 -4.81 -4.31 13.53
N LEU A 223 -4.69 -3.13 12.92
CA LEU A 223 -4.82 -2.99 11.46
C LEU A 223 -3.80 -3.83 10.70
N PHE A 224 -2.54 -3.82 11.15
CA PHE A 224 -1.46 -4.59 10.54
C PHE A 224 -1.76 -6.09 10.52
N LEU A 225 -2.16 -6.66 11.66
CA LEU A 225 -2.42 -8.10 11.79
C LEU A 225 -3.63 -8.60 10.97
N MET A 226 -4.51 -7.68 10.53
CA MET A 226 -5.68 -8.02 9.72
C MET A 226 -5.43 -7.96 8.21
N ASP A 227 -4.17 -7.78 7.77
CA ASP A 227 -3.82 -7.41 6.39
C ASP A 227 -4.65 -6.21 5.89
N LEU A 228 -5.06 -5.37 6.85
CA LEU A 228 -5.68 -4.07 6.66
C LEU A 228 -4.66 -2.97 6.85
N GLU A 229 -3.38 -3.32 6.93
CA GLU A 229 -2.31 -2.36 6.91
C GLU A 229 -2.58 -1.46 5.69
N PRO A 230 -2.81 -0.15 5.87
CA PRO A 230 -2.44 0.76 4.81
C PRO A 230 -0.92 0.63 4.76
N GLY A 231 -0.43 -0.40 4.07
CA GLY A 231 0.97 -0.77 3.90
C GLY A 231 1.82 0.46 3.67
N ARG A 232 1.23 1.47 3.01
CA ARG A 232 1.56 2.89 3.17
C ARG A 232 0.28 3.75 3.08
N LEU A 233 0.09 4.69 4.01
CA LEU A 233 -0.62 5.93 3.64
C LEU A 233 0.22 6.60 2.56
N CYS A 234 -0.36 6.81 1.38
CA CYS A 234 0.40 7.23 0.20
C CYS A 234 -0.44 8.16 -0.70
N GLY A 235 0.16 8.64 -1.78
CA GLY A 235 -0.55 9.48 -2.73
C GLY A 235 -0.99 10.79 -2.08
N VAL A 236 -2.28 11.12 -2.16
CA VAL A 236 -2.78 12.40 -1.64
C VAL A 236 -2.71 12.52 -0.11
N LEU A 237 -2.72 11.40 0.63
CA LEU A 237 -2.62 11.42 2.10
C LEU A 237 -1.23 11.84 2.59
N ASP A 238 -0.19 11.70 1.77
CA ASP A 238 1.17 12.15 2.13
C ASP A 238 1.24 13.66 2.33
N LEU A 239 0.44 14.44 1.60
CA LEU A 239 0.44 15.90 1.69
C LEU A 239 -0.07 16.42 3.05
N PHE A 240 -0.78 15.59 3.81
CA PHE A 240 -1.22 15.94 5.16
C PHE A 240 -0.13 15.75 6.23
N ARG A 241 0.99 15.08 5.91
CA ARG A 241 2.12 14.97 6.83
C ARG A 241 2.82 16.32 6.99
N GLU A 242 3.38 16.54 8.17
CA GLU A 242 4.12 17.76 8.49
C GLU A 242 5.33 17.93 7.55
N GLY A 243 5.49 19.13 7.00
CA GLY A 243 6.57 19.46 6.05
C GLY A 243 6.35 19.00 4.61
N TRP A 244 5.42 18.08 4.34
CA TRP A 244 5.26 17.50 3.00
C TRP A 244 4.64 18.42 1.95
N LEU A 245 3.93 19.47 2.35
CA LEU A 245 3.40 20.47 1.40
C LEU A 245 4.53 21.34 0.84
N GLU A 246 5.57 21.53 1.64
CA GLU A 246 6.70 22.41 1.38
C GLU A 246 7.85 21.71 0.67
N LEU A 247 7.85 20.36 0.65
CA LEU A 247 8.93 19.62 0.02
C LEU A 247 8.97 19.95 -1.49
N PRO A 248 10.17 20.26 -2.03
CA PRO A 248 10.31 20.49 -3.45
C PRO A 248 10.19 19.16 -4.19
N LEU A 249 9.56 19.20 -5.36
CA LEU A 249 9.57 18.05 -6.25
C LEU A 249 11.02 17.76 -6.69
N VAL A 250 11.38 16.48 -6.76
CA VAL A 250 12.61 16.06 -7.41
C VAL A 250 12.60 16.55 -8.86
N GLU A 251 13.74 17.07 -9.31
CA GLU A 251 13.88 17.55 -10.69
C GLU A 251 13.51 16.44 -11.69
N GLY A 252 12.62 16.76 -12.62
CA GLY A 252 12.10 15.81 -13.61
C GLY A 252 10.97 14.90 -13.09
N PHE A 253 10.60 14.96 -11.80
CA PHE A 253 9.46 14.22 -11.27
C PHE A 253 8.17 15.05 -11.36
N ASP A 254 7.15 14.48 -11.98
CA ASP A 254 5.83 15.09 -12.03
C ASP A 254 4.98 14.64 -10.84
N ALA A 255 4.48 15.59 -10.05
CA ALA A 255 3.65 15.30 -8.87
C ALA A 255 2.43 14.43 -9.18
N ARG A 256 1.90 14.48 -10.42
CA ARG A 256 0.75 13.69 -10.88
C ARG A 256 1.01 12.19 -10.94
N MET A 257 2.30 11.80 -10.90
CA MET A 257 2.75 10.41 -10.87
C MET A 257 2.96 9.88 -9.46
N HIS A 258 2.74 10.71 -8.42
CA HIS A 258 2.98 10.30 -7.04
C HIS A 258 2.07 9.13 -6.65
N GLY A 259 2.70 7.97 -6.47
CA GLY A 259 2.05 6.72 -6.14
C GLY A 259 1.28 6.06 -7.29
N VAL A 260 1.23 6.61 -8.50
CA VAL A 260 0.45 6.05 -9.62
C VAL A 260 1.10 4.77 -10.17
N ARG A 261 0.35 3.67 -10.25
CA ARG A 261 0.77 2.43 -10.89
C ARG A 261 0.56 2.52 -12.39
N CYS A 262 1.34 1.76 -13.16
CA CYS A 262 1.30 1.82 -14.61
C CYS A 262 -0.07 1.48 -15.21
N ASP A 263 -0.97 0.77 -14.53
CA ASP A 263 -2.32 0.41 -15.01
C ASP A 263 -3.44 1.21 -14.33
N ASP A 264 -3.12 2.10 -13.38
CA ASP A 264 -4.14 2.90 -12.71
C ASP A 264 -4.80 3.85 -13.73
N PRO A 265 -6.13 3.92 -13.79
CA PRO A 265 -6.79 4.87 -14.66
C PRO A 265 -6.51 6.31 -14.17
N PRO A 266 -6.44 7.30 -15.09
CA PRO A 266 -6.15 8.69 -14.73
C PRO A 266 -7.21 9.33 -13.82
N GLU A 267 -8.43 8.78 -13.78
CA GLU A 267 -9.49 9.19 -12.86
C GLU A 267 -9.19 8.82 -11.40
N LEU A 268 -8.31 7.84 -11.14
CA LEU A 268 -8.02 7.34 -9.80
C LEU A 268 -6.95 8.20 -9.13
N LEU A 269 -7.28 8.87 -8.03
CA LEU A 269 -6.31 9.54 -7.15
C LEU A 269 -6.06 8.67 -5.92
N LEU A 270 -4.86 8.07 -5.84
CA LEU A 270 -4.49 7.16 -4.75
C LEU A 270 -4.53 7.85 -3.38
N MET A 271 -5.09 7.14 -2.39
CA MET A 271 -5.06 7.52 -0.97
C MET A 271 -4.35 6.48 -0.11
N VAL A 272 -4.69 5.21 -0.30
CA VAL A 272 -4.22 4.13 0.56
C VAL A 272 -3.77 2.96 -0.30
N GLN A 273 -2.71 2.29 0.10
CA GLN A 273 -2.29 1.04 -0.51
C GLN A 273 -2.00 0.02 0.58
N ASP A 274 -2.58 -1.18 0.47
CA ASP A 274 -2.21 -2.36 1.25
C ASP A 274 -1.32 -3.31 0.42
N SER A 275 -1.08 -4.53 0.90
CA SER A 275 -0.19 -5.48 0.22
C SER A 275 -0.76 -6.01 -1.11
N GLN A 276 -2.08 -5.98 -1.29
CA GLN A 276 -2.78 -6.54 -2.44
C GLN A 276 -3.52 -5.48 -3.25
N ASP A 277 -4.01 -4.44 -2.59
CA ASP A 277 -5.00 -3.53 -3.13
C ASP A 277 -4.61 -2.07 -2.93
N ARG A 278 -5.13 -1.25 -3.83
CA ARG A 278 -4.97 0.21 -3.82
C ARG A 278 -6.35 0.83 -3.73
N TYR A 279 -6.50 1.86 -2.92
CA TYR A 279 -7.76 2.55 -2.71
C TYR A 279 -7.57 4.02 -3.07
N GLY A 280 -8.36 4.49 -4.03
CA GLY A 280 -8.26 5.84 -4.54
C GLY A 280 -9.62 6.47 -4.77
N LEU A 281 -9.65 7.80 -4.79
CA LEU A 281 -10.82 8.58 -5.18
C LEU A 281 -11.00 8.49 -6.69
N PHE A 282 -12.22 8.27 -7.15
CA PHE A 282 -12.52 8.17 -8.57
C PHE A 282 -13.26 9.42 -9.08
N TYR A 283 -12.62 10.16 -9.99
CA TYR A 283 -13.15 11.41 -10.54
C TYR A 283 -13.72 11.19 -11.94
N ASP A 284 -15.05 11.27 -12.07
CA ASP A 284 -15.66 11.36 -13.40
C ASP A 284 -15.31 12.71 -14.06
N ASP A 285 -15.29 13.79 -13.29
CA ASP A 285 -14.87 15.13 -13.70
C ASP A 285 -13.94 15.72 -12.62
N PRO A 286 -12.70 16.11 -12.97
CA PRO A 286 -11.73 16.66 -12.01
C PRO A 286 -12.20 17.98 -11.35
N ALA A 287 -13.13 18.71 -11.98
CA ALA A 287 -13.71 19.93 -11.44
C ALA A 287 -14.86 19.68 -10.44
N ARG A 288 -15.23 18.41 -10.22
CA ARG A 288 -16.29 17.97 -9.30
C ARG A 288 -15.70 17.11 -8.19
N MET A 289 -16.49 16.87 -7.14
CA MET A 289 -16.12 15.90 -6.11
C MET A 289 -16.10 14.49 -6.70
N PRO A 290 -15.20 13.61 -6.23
CA PRO A 290 -15.13 12.23 -6.71
C PRO A 290 -16.39 11.48 -6.32
N SER A 291 -16.80 10.54 -7.16
CA SER A 291 -18.06 9.82 -6.99
C SER A 291 -17.98 8.71 -5.94
N GLY A 292 -16.76 8.37 -5.49
CA GLY A 292 -16.52 7.42 -4.42
C GLY A 292 -15.06 6.97 -4.36
N VAL A 293 -14.83 5.92 -3.58
CA VAL A 293 -13.56 5.21 -3.47
C VAL A 293 -13.62 3.93 -4.28
N VAL A 294 -12.58 3.72 -5.08
CA VAL A 294 -12.36 2.52 -5.87
C VAL A 294 -11.23 1.71 -5.26
N ARG A 295 -11.44 0.39 -5.20
CA ARG A 295 -10.42 -0.61 -4.90
C ARG A 295 -9.85 -1.11 -6.23
N SER A 296 -8.56 -0.91 -6.42
CA SER A 296 -7.77 -1.38 -7.57
C SER A 296 -6.85 -2.51 -7.11
N PRO A 297 -7.25 -3.78 -7.31
CA PRO A 297 -6.43 -4.91 -6.91
C PRO A 297 -5.17 -5.03 -7.78
N ARG A 298 -4.12 -5.66 -7.23
CA ARG A 298 -2.88 -5.92 -7.97
C ARG A 298 -3.13 -6.76 -9.23
N HIS A 299 -4.01 -7.75 -9.09
CA HIS A 299 -4.38 -8.68 -10.14
C HIS A 299 -5.91 -8.75 -10.21
N GLY A 300 -6.53 -7.84 -10.96
CA GLY A 300 -7.96 -7.81 -11.12
C GLY A 300 -8.45 -6.52 -11.76
N GLN A 301 -9.76 -6.32 -11.66
CA GLN A 301 -10.44 -5.14 -12.17
C GLN A 301 -10.73 -4.16 -11.04
N ASP A 302 -10.77 -2.88 -11.38
CA ASP A 302 -11.18 -1.84 -10.45
C ASP A 302 -12.64 -2.04 -10.02
N GLU A 303 -12.91 -1.99 -8.73
CA GLU A 303 -14.26 -2.13 -8.19
C GLU A 303 -14.61 -1.00 -7.22
N TRP A 304 -15.90 -0.63 -7.19
CA TRP A 304 -16.38 0.31 -6.20
C TRP A 304 -16.21 -0.26 -4.79
N TRP A 305 -15.42 0.44 -3.97
CA TRP A 305 -15.21 0.08 -2.58
C TRP A 305 -16.36 0.60 -1.73
N ALA A 306 -16.49 1.92 -1.64
CA ALA A 306 -17.51 2.61 -0.87
C ALA A 306 -17.56 4.09 -1.30
N GLU A 307 -18.52 4.86 -0.79
CA GLU A 307 -18.55 6.30 -1.01
C GLU A 307 -17.38 7.02 -0.32
N THR A 308 -17.06 6.60 0.91
CA THR A 308 -15.88 7.06 1.64
C THR A 308 -14.95 5.91 2.01
N TYR A 309 -13.66 6.21 2.20
CA TYR A 309 -12.69 5.18 2.58
C TYR A 309 -13.04 4.52 3.92
N LEU A 310 -13.45 5.33 4.91
CA LEU A 310 -13.82 4.84 6.25
C LEU A 310 -15.08 3.97 6.24
N ASP A 311 -16.04 4.21 5.33
CA ASP A 311 -17.19 3.32 5.15
C ASP A 311 -16.78 1.94 4.67
N GLY A 312 -15.89 1.90 3.67
CA GLY A 312 -15.43 0.64 3.14
C GLY A 312 -14.57 -0.13 4.15
N LEU A 313 -13.72 0.57 4.91
CA LEU A 313 -12.97 -0.02 6.03
C LEU A 313 -13.90 -0.60 7.09
N ARG A 314 -14.92 0.15 7.53
CA ARG A 314 -15.95 -0.33 8.46
C ARG A 314 -16.62 -1.59 7.93
N ARG A 315 -17.10 -1.56 6.68
CA ARG A 315 -17.78 -2.71 6.04
C ARG A 315 -16.88 -3.96 6.02
N ARG A 316 -15.59 -3.80 5.72
CA ARG A 316 -14.62 -4.90 5.73
C ARG A 316 -14.43 -5.49 7.13
N LEU A 317 -14.27 -4.64 8.15
CA LEU A 317 -14.13 -5.07 9.53
C LEU A 317 -15.40 -5.76 10.06
N GLU A 318 -16.57 -5.19 9.80
CA GLU A 318 -17.85 -5.79 10.19
C GLU A 318 -18.11 -7.13 9.48
N ALA A 319 -17.68 -7.27 8.22
CA ALA A 319 -17.72 -8.54 7.51
C ALA A 319 -16.78 -9.57 8.17
N ALA A 320 -15.57 -9.18 8.56
CA ALA A 320 -14.63 -10.04 9.27
C ALA A 320 -15.17 -10.45 10.66
N LEU A 321 -15.88 -9.57 11.36
CA LEU A 321 -16.56 -9.88 12.63
C LEU A 321 -17.74 -10.85 12.44
N ARG A 322 -18.47 -10.75 11.32
CA ARG A 322 -19.59 -11.63 11.00
C ARG A 322 -19.13 -13.01 10.54
N TYR A 323 -17.99 -13.09 9.86
CA TYR A 323 -17.45 -14.31 9.25
C TYR A 323 -15.99 -14.59 9.67
N PRO A 324 -15.71 -14.69 10.99
CA PRO A 324 -14.35 -14.70 11.50
C PRO A 324 -13.52 -15.91 11.05
N ALA A 325 -14.16 -17.05 10.80
CA ALA A 325 -13.49 -18.27 10.32
C ALA A 325 -12.86 -18.10 8.92
N HIS A 326 -13.36 -17.18 8.10
CA HIS A 326 -12.81 -16.90 6.76
C HIS A 326 -11.73 -15.83 6.78
N SER A 327 -11.71 -14.98 7.81
CA SER A 327 -10.83 -13.82 7.88
C SER A 327 -9.63 -14.02 8.81
N PHE A 328 -9.70 -14.96 9.75
CA PHE A 328 -8.71 -15.10 10.83
C PHE A 328 -8.31 -16.57 11.07
N ALA A 329 -7.85 -17.25 10.00
CA ALA A 329 -7.67 -18.71 9.98
C ALA A 329 -6.73 -19.27 11.07
N GLU A 330 -5.79 -18.49 11.60
CA GLU A 330 -4.83 -18.97 12.62
C GLU A 330 -5.00 -18.32 14.01
N GLU A 331 -5.63 -17.14 14.10
CA GLU A 331 -5.73 -16.37 15.37
C GLU A 331 -7.13 -15.73 15.55
N MET A 332 -8.19 -16.54 15.36
CA MET A 332 -9.58 -16.07 15.27
C MET A 332 -10.03 -15.11 16.38
N LYS A 333 -9.72 -15.39 17.65
CA LYS A 333 -10.12 -14.50 18.75
C LYS A 333 -9.38 -13.17 18.74
N GLN A 334 -8.07 -13.19 18.52
CA GLN A 334 -7.25 -12.00 18.47
C GLN A 334 -7.70 -11.10 17.32
N GLY A 335 -7.90 -11.68 16.12
CA GLY A 335 -8.44 -10.97 14.97
C GLY A 335 -9.83 -10.37 15.21
N VAL A 336 -10.71 -11.06 15.94
CA VAL A 336 -12.02 -10.50 16.35
C VAL A 336 -11.85 -9.33 17.34
N CYS A 337 -10.99 -9.46 18.35
CA CYS A 337 -10.70 -8.36 19.28
C CYS A 337 -10.11 -7.14 18.56
N ASP A 338 -9.15 -7.37 17.66
CA ASP A 338 -8.50 -6.34 16.84
C ASP A 338 -9.52 -5.64 15.93
N ALA A 339 -10.38 -6.41 15.23
CA ALA A 339 -11.42 -5.84 14.40
C ALA A 339 -12.42 -5.01 15.22
N ARG A 340 -12.85 -5.49 16.39
CA ARG A 340 -13.72 -4.73 17.31
C ARG A 340 -13.06 -3.44 17.77
N LEU A 341 -11.78 -3.48 18.13
CA LEU A 341 -11.00 -2.31 18.57
C LEU A 341 -11.02 -1.20 17.51
N ILE A 342 -10.86 -1.56 16.23
CA ILE A 342 -10.88 -0.60 15.11
C ILE A 342 -12.30 -0.14 14.79
N VAL A 343 -13.32 -0.99 14.88
CA VAL A 343 -14.73 -0.56 14.72
C VAL A 343 -15.10 0.48 15.77
N GLU A 344 -14.71 0.30 17.04
CA GLU A 344 -14.90 1.33 18.07
C GLU A 344 -14.12 2.61 17.77
N ALA A 345 -12.95 2.50 17.12
CA ALA A 345 -12.23 3.68 16.67
C ALA A 345 -12.98 4.44 15.57
N LEU A 346 -13.65 3.72 14.66
CA LEU A 346 -14.47 4.30 13.61
C LEU A 346 -15.77 4.92 14.17
N ASP A 347 -16.34 4.37 15.24
CA ASP A 347 -17.54 4.90 15.88
C ASP A 347 -17.33 6.35 16.38
N ASP A 348 -16.14 6.69 16.85
CA ASP A 348 -15.78 8.06 17.24
C ASP A 348 -15.75 9.06 16.09
N PHE A 349 -15.64 8.57 14.87
CA PHE A 349 -15.64 9.38 13.67
C PHE A 349 -17.00 9.38 12.97
N GLN A 350 -17.97 8.57 13.39
CA GLN A 350 -19.20 8.31 12.63
C GLN A 350 -19.99 9.59 12.32
N GLU A 351 -20.26 10.44 13.32
CA GLU A 351 -20.96 11.71 13.12
C GLU A 351 -20.21 12.63 12.13
N ARG A 352 -18.87 12.64 12.21
CA ARG A 352 -18.01 13.44 11.32
C ARG A 352 -18.05 12.90 9.89
N VAL A 353 -18.04 11.58 9.73
CA VAL A 353 -18.17 10.91 8.43
C VAL A 353 -19.50 11.27 7.79
N GLU A 354 -20.61 11.18 8.52
CA GLU A 354 -21.95 11.49 8.00
C GLU A 354 -22.05 12.96 7.56
N ARG A 355 -21.55 13.89 8.38
CA ARG A 355 -21.53 15.32 8.04
C ARG A 355 -20.69 15.60 6.80
N ILE A 356 -19.43 15.13 6.78
CA ILE A 356 -18.51 15.37 5.66
C ILE A 356 -19.02 14.71 4.38
N ARG A 357 -19.59 13.51 4.47
CA ARG A 357 -20.21 12.84 3.32
C ARG A 357 -21.32 13.69 2.73
N ALA A 358 -22.22 14.22 3.56
CA ALA A 358 -23.29 15.08 3.07
C ALA A 358 -22.75 16.36 2.39
N GLU A 359 -21.69 16.95 2.93
CA GLU A 359 -21.02 18.11 2.32
C GLU A 359 -20.33 17.77 0.99
N ASP A 360 -19.51 16.72 0.95
CA ASP A 360 -18.78 16.30 -0.25
C ASP A 360 -19.76 15.84 -1.36
N ARG A 361 -20.84 15.14 -0.99
CA ARG A 361 -21.88 14.66 -1.92
C ARG A 361 -22.56 15.81 -2.68
N ALA A 362 -22.71 16.98 -2.07
CA ALA A 362 -23.30 18.14 -2.73
C ALA A 362 -22.46 18.65 -3.93
N GLY A 363 -21.17 18.28 -3.98
CA GLY A 363 -20.27 18.63 -5.07
C GLY A 363 -20.04 17.51 -6.10
N MET A 364 -20.61 16.33 -5.91
CA MET A 364 -20.44 15.19 -6.82
C MET A 364 -21.18 15.40 -8.13
N LEU A 365 -20.60 14.93 -9.24
CA LEU A 365 -21.31 14.92 -10.52
C LEU A 365 -22.43 13.87 -10.51
N HIS A 366 -22.10 12.68 -10.02
CA HIS A 366 -23.03 11.56 -9.83
C HIS A 366 -22.89 11.05 -8.39
N PRO A 367 -23.98 10.93 -7.63
CA PRO A 367 -23.94 10.27 -6.33
C PRO A 367 -23.40 8.85 -6.44
N TYR A 368 -22.74 8.38 -5.38
CA TYR A 368 -22.17 7.03 -5.34
C TYR A 368 -23.20 5.94 -5.66
N GLU A 369 -24.42 6.06 -5.12
CA GLU A 369 -25.50 5.09 -5.34
C GLU A 369 -25.95 5.03 -6.80
N GLU A 370 -25.92 6.16 -7.51
CA GLU A 370 -26.18 6.22 -8.95
C GLU A 370 -25.04 5.55 -9.73
N ARG A 371 -23.78 5.82 -9.35
CA ARG A 371 -22.60 5.25 -10.03
C ARG A 371 -22.48 3.74 -9.93
N LEU A 372 -23.03 3.14 -8.88
CA LEU A 372 -23.10 1.67 -8.75
C LEU A 372 -23.97 1.02 -9.84
N GLY A 373 -24.94 1.76 -10.40
CA GLY A 373 -25.82 1.26 -11.46
C GLY A 373 -25.30 1.46 -12.88
N MET A 374 -24.17 2.16 -13.05
CA MET A 374 -23.61 2.50 -14.36
C MET A 374 -22.69 1.42 -14.91
N ALA A 375 -22.53 1.41 -16.23
CA ALA A 375 -21.73 0.41 -16.92
C ALA A 375 -20.23 0.45 -16.56
N ASN A 376 -19.66 -0.75 -16.40
CA ASN A 376 -18.23 -0.99 -16.21
C ASN A 376 -17.53 -1.27 -17.55
N THR A 377 -16.24 -0.93 -17.66
CA THR A 377 -15.38 -1.37 -18.78
C THR A 377 -14.68 -2.69 -18.45
N ALA A 378 -13.85 -3.21 -19.36
CA ALA A 378 -13.10 -4.44 -19.12
C ALA A 378 -12.10 -4.30 -17.96
N CYS A 379 -11.73 -3.07 -17.60
CA CYS A 379 -10.79 -2.78 -16.51
C CYS A 379 -11.47 -2.42 -15.19
N GLY A 380 -12.81 -2.48 -15.13
CA GLY A 380 -13.58 -2.21 -13.91
C GLY A 380 -14.46 -0.98 -14.02
N VAL A 381 -14.41 -0.09 -13.04
CA VAL A 381 -15.27 1.12 -12.96
C VAL A 381 -15.21 1.92 -14.26
N GLY A 382 -16.33 1.98 -14.99
CA GLY A 382 -16.38 2.58 -16.33
C GLY A 382 -16.47 4.10 -16.33
N PRO A 383 -16.13 4.75 -17.46
CA PRO A 383 -16.21 6.19 -17.60
C PRO A 383 -17.66 6.65 -17.75
N VAL A 384 -17.93 7.86 -17.26
CA VAL A 384 -19.24 8.50 -17.36
C VAL A 384 -19.10 9.89 -17.96
N THR A 385 -20.03 10.25 -18.83
CA THR A 385 -20.06 11.50 -19.58
C THR A 385 -21.46 12.13 -19.53
N PRO A 386 -21.60 13.40 -19.95
CA PRO A 386 -22.93 14.00 -20.15
C PRO A 386 -23.81 13.28 -21.18
N LEU A 387 -23.23 12.44 -22.04
CA LEU A 387 -23.96 11.63 -23.02
C LEU A 387 -24.36 10.25 -22.49
N GLY A 388 -24.05 9.95 -21.22
CA GLY A 388 -24.29 8.64 -20.59
C GLY A 388 -22.99 7.89 -20.29
N ASP A 389 -23.13 6.59 -20.02
CA ASP A 389 -22.03 5.68 -19.73
C ASP A 389 -21.62 4.86 -20.98
N ALA A 390 -20.69 3.92 -20.80
CA ALA A 390 -20.13 3.08 -21.85
C ALA A 390 -20.91 1.78 -22.10
N GLY A 391 -22.12 1.61 -21.57
CA GLY A 391 -22.83 0.33 -21.58
C GLY A 391 -23.27 -0.17 -22.96
N GLU A 392 -23.30 0.71 -23.97
CA GLU A 392 -23.78 0.42 -25.32
C GLU A 392 -22.72 -0.19 -26.24
N PHE A 393 -21.44 -0.25 -25.83
CA PHE A 393 -20.35 -0.67 -26.72
C PHE A 393 -20.05 -2.17 -26.63
N GLU A 394 -20.08 -2.85 -27.77
CA GLU A 394 -19.97 -4.32 -27.89
C GLU A 394 -18.65 -4.91 -27.36
N PHE A 395 -17.54 -4.16 -27.37
CA PHE A 395 -16.26 -4.66 -26.84
C PHE A 395 -16.28 -4.89 -25.31
N ALA A 396 -17.27 -4.34 -24.61
CA ALA A 396 -17.49 -4.62 -23.19
C ALA A 396 -18.06 -6.02 -22.92
N ALA A 397 -18.51 -6.78 -23.93
CA ALA A 397 -19.05 -8.13 -23.75
C ALA A 397 -18.00 -9.24 -23.92
N GLU A 398 -16.95 -9.03 -24.71
CA GLU A 398 -15.87 -10.01 -24.99
C GLU A 398 -14.78 -10.05 -23.89
N ARG A 399 -15.16 -9.68 -22.66
CA ARG A 399 -14.37 -9.46 -21.44
C ARG A 399 -13.40 -10.58 -21.03
N GLY A 400 -13.65 -11.83 -21.42
CA GLY A 400 -12.86 -12.99 -20.99
C GLY A 400 -11.57 -13.21 -21.79
N ASP A 401 -11.50 -12.68 -23.01
CA ASP A 401 -10.52 -13.15 -24.00
C ASP A 401 -9.32 -12.22 -24.22
N TYR A 402 -9.33 -10.96 -23.77
CA TYR A 402 -8.18 -10.06 -23.98
C TYR A 402 -6.90 -10.56 -23.29
N GLN A 403 -6.99 -11.21 -22.13
CA GLN A 403 -5.82 -11.81 -21.49
C GLN A 403 -5.44 -13.18 -22.07
N VAL A 404 -6.30 -13.82 -22.86
CA VAL A 404 -6.18 -15.23 -23.29
C VAL A 404 -5.92 -15.40 -24.80
N ALA A 405 -6.43 -14.50 -25.65
CA ALA A 405 -6.36 -14.62 -27.10
C ALA A 405 -5.15 -13.88 -27.68
N ARG A 406 -4.00 -14.55 -27.68
CA ARG A 406 -2.79 -14.10 -28.38
C ARG A 406 -2.97 -14.19 -29.90
N GLY A 407 -2.75 -13.07 -30.62
CA GLY A 407 -2.63 -13.01 -32.08
C GLY A 407 -3.89 -12.63 -32.86
N ASP A 408 -5.06 -13.18 -32.52
CA ASP A 408 -6.27 -13.07 -33.35
C ASP A 408 -7.06 -11.76 -33.17
N LEU A 409 -6.75 -10.95 -32.14
CA LEU A 409 -7.48 -9.73 -31.81
C LEU A 409 -6.94 -8.44 -32.46
N GLN A 410 -5.81 -8.47 -33.18
CA GLN A 410 -5.23 -7.23 -33.74
C GLN A 410 -6.16 -6.55 -34.75
N ALA A 411 -6.75 -7.31 -35.67
CA ALA A 411 -7.66 -6.77 -36.67
C ALA A 411 -8.98 -6.27 -36.04
N PRO A 412 -9.63 -7.00 -35.11
CA PRO A 412 -10.74 -6.47 -34.31
C PRO A 412 -10.41 -5.16 -33.58
N ILE A 413 -9.27 -5.10 -32.88
CA ILE A 413 -8.85 -3.90 -32.13
C ILE A 413 -8.67 -2.70 -33.06
N ALA A 414 -8.02 -2.88 -34.21
CA ALA A 414 -7.89 -1.81 -35.20
C ALA A 414 -9.27 -1.30 -35.69
N GLY A 415 -10.23 -2.20 -35.88
CA GLY A 415 -11.61 -1.86 -36.22
C GLY A 415 -12.30 -1.06 -35.11
N TRP A 416 -12.14 -1.46 -33.85
CA TRP A 416 -12.68 -0.74 -32.70
C TRP A 416 -12.05 0.65 -32.54
N ILE A 417 -10.73 0.79 -32.73
CA ILE A 417 -10.05 2.09 -32.70
C ILE A 417 -10.60 3.02 -33.79
N ALA A 418 -10.80 2.51 -35.02
CA ALA A 418 -11.37 3.29 -36.10
C ALA A 418 -12.80 3.77 -35.78
N SER A 419 -13.64 2.87 -35.26
CA SER A 419 -15.01 3.20 -34.84
C SER A 419 -15.03 4.22 -33.68
N ALA A 420 -14.13 4.08 -32.72
CA ALA A 420 -13.99 5.02 -31.60
C ALA A 420 -13.59 6.42 -32.06
N ARG A 421 -12.66 6.52 -33.03
CA ARG A 421 -12.27 7.79 -33.65
C ARG A 421 -13.40 8.43 -34.45
N GLU A 422 -14.15 7.62 -35.18
CA GLU A 422 -15.31 8.10 -35.93
C GLU A 422 -16.38 8.67 -34.99
N ALA A 423 -16.73 7.95 -33.92
CA ALA A 423 -17.67 8.43 -32.91
C ALA A 423 -17.19 9.73 -32.24
N LEU A 424 -15.89 9.81 -31.90
CA LEU A 424 -15.30 11.00 -31.33
C LEU A 424 -15.34 12.20 -32.29
N ALA A 425 -15.06 11.99 -33.58
CA ALA A 425 -15.18 13.04 -34.60
C ALA A 425 -16.64 13.53 -34.79
N GLN A 426 -17.63 12.68 -34.47
CA GLN A 426 -19.05 13.02 -34.44
C GLN A 426 -19.49 13.67 -33.12
N GLY A 427 -18.57 13.88 -32.17
CA GLY A 427 -18.83 14.51 -30.89
C GLY A 427 -19.25 13.56 -29.76
N ASP A 428 -19.09 12.25 -29.94
CA ASP A 428 -19.33 11.25 -28.88
C ASP A 428 -18.01 10.66 -28.34
N PRO A 429 -17.51 11.16 -27.20
CA PRO A 429 -16.25 10.70 -26.63
C PRO A 429 -16.34 9.37 -25.87
N ARG A 430 -17.54 8.82 -25.65
CA ARG A 430 -17.75 7.67 -24.76
C ARG A 430 -16.99 6.43 -25.23
N HIS A 431 -17.07 6.13 -26.54
CA HIS A 431 -16.40 4.96 -27.13
C HIS A 431 -14.87 5.07 -27.02
N ALA A 432 -14.31 6.22 -27.44
CA ALA A 432 -12.87 6.49 -27.35
C ALA A 432 -12.35 6.39 -25.91
N LEU A 433 -13.09 6.94 -24.94
CA LEU A 433 -12.68 6.89 -23.55
C LEU A 433 -12.70 5.46 -22.97
N ALA A 434 -13.78 4.71 -23.25
CA ALA A 434 -13.91 3.34 -22.76
C ALA A 434 -12.85 2.40 -23.38
N LEU A 435 -12.68 2.43 -24.70
CA LEU A 435 -11.67 1.62 -25.40
C LEU A 435 -10.25 2.05 -25.00
N GLY A 436 -10.00 3.35 -24.92
CA GLY A 436 -8.71 3.90 -24.52
C GLY A 436 -8.28 3.42 -23.12
N ARG A 437 -9.20 3.41 -22.15
CA ARG A 437 -8.95 2.88 -20.80
C ARG A 437 -8.65 1.37 -20.80
N ASP A 438 -9.37 0.60 -21.61
CA ASP A 438 -9.15 -0.85 -21.69
C ASP A 438 -7.78 -1.18 -22.32
N LEU A 439 -7.38 -0.44 -23.37
CA LEU A 439 -6.03 -0.52 -23.94
C LEU A 439 -4.96 -0.02 -22.96
N HIS A 440 -5.27 1.01 -22.16
CA HIS A 440 -4.37 1.59 -21.17
C HIS A 440 -3.99 0.58 -20.09
N ALA A 441 -4.95 -0.11 -19.47
CA ALA A 441 -4.68 -1.06 -18.39
C ALA A 441 -4.03 -2.36 -18.87
N SER A 442 -4.13 -2.65 -20.18
CA SER A 442 -3.50 -3.83 -20.80
C SER A 442 -1.97 -3.73 -20.91
N CYS A 443 -1.33 -2.70 -20.34
CA CYS A 443 0.10 -2.42 -20.45
C CYS A 443 1.05 -3.50 -19.90
N TRP A 444 0.54 -4.47 -19.13
CA TRP A 444 1.32 -5.57 -18.56
C TRP A 444 1.64 -6.67 -19.57
N ALA A 445 0.85 -6.80 -20.63
CA ALA A 445 1.09 -7.81 -21.64
C ALA A 445 2.02 -7.23 -22.72
N THR A 446 3.14 -7.90 -22.98
CA THR A 446 4.18 -7.49 -23.95
C THR A 446 3.64 -7.20 -25.34
N GLU A 447 2.58 -7.90 -25.75
CA GLU A 447 1.90 -7.72 -27.04
C GLU A 447 1.02 -6.45 -27.09
N TYR A 448 0.59 -5.93 -25.93
CA TYR A 448 -0.25 -4.74 -25.81
C TYR A 448 0.55 -3.43 -25.68
N ALA A 449 1.87 -3.52 -25.64
CA ALA A 449 2.74 -2.37 -25.88
C ALA A 449 2.47 -1.72 -27.25
N LEU A 450 1.95 -2.50 -28.22
CA LEU A 450 1.59 -2.04 -29.57
C LEU A 450 0.51 -0.95 -29.56
N TRP A 451 -0.42 -0.98 -28.61
CA TRP A 451 -1.59 -0.09 -28.58
C TRP A 451 -1.42 1.11 -27.66
N GLN A 452 -0.24 1.32 -27.09
CA GLN A 452 0.01 2.37 -26.10
C GLN A 452 -0.17 3.79 -26.65
N ALA A 453 0.27 4.01 -27.90
CA ALA A 453 0.09 5.28 -28.58
C ALA A 453 -1.40 5.54 -28.90
N GLU A 454 -2.13 4.48 -29.27
CA GLU A 454 -3.56 4.56 -29.56
C GLU A 454 -4.39 4.80 -28.30
N ALA A 455 -4.07 4.11 -27.20
CA ALA A 455 -4.67 4.35 -25.89
C ALA A 455 -4.49 5.81 -25.44
N LEU A 456 -3.25 6.32 -25.53
CA LEU A 456 -2.93 7.70 -25.22
C LEU A 456 -3.76 8.68 -26.06
N ALA A 457 -3.76 8.51 -27.39
CA ALA A 457 -4.46 9.40 -28.30
C ALA A 457 -5.98 9.41 -28.04
N LEU A 458 -6.60 8.23 -27.96
CA LEU A 458 -8.04 8.10 -27.69
C LEU A 458 -8.44 8.76 -26.38
N MET A 459 -7.69 8.52 -25.30
CA MET A 459 -8.00 9.09 -23.99
C MET A 459 -7.80 10.61 -23.96
N VAL A 460 -6.70 11.12 -24.51
CA VAL A 460 -6.41 12.57 -24.56
C VAL A 460 -7.49 13.30 -25.34
N GLU A 461 -7.79 12.86 -26.56
CA GLU A 461 -8.81 13.52 -27.40
C GLU A 461 -10.21 13.42 -26.77
N ALA A 462 -10.56 12.28 -26.15
CA ALA A 462 -11.84 12.11 -25.46
C ALA A 462 -11.97 13.04 -24.23
N TYR A 463 -10.93 13.15 -23.39
CA TYR A 463 -10.94 14.08 -22.26
C TYR A 463 -11.00 15.53 -22.71
N GLN A 464 -10.29 15.90 -23.78
CA GLN A 464 -10.36 17.25 -24.35
C GLN A 464 -11.76 17.57 -24.89
N ALA A 465 -12.39 16.64 -25.61
CA ALA A 465 -13.77 16.79 -26.07
C ALA A 465 -14.77 16.97 -24.91
N LEU A 466 -14.49 16.37 -23.75
CA LEU A 466 -15.26 16.53 -22.51
C LEU A 466 -14.90 17.81 -21.72
N GLY A 467 -13.90 18.58 -22.14
CA GLY A 467 -13.39 19.72 -21.39
C GLY A 467 -12.61 19.35 -20.11
N ARG A 468 -12.15 18.09 -19.99
CA ARG A 468 -11.47 17.53 -18.81
C ARG A 468 -9.94 17.60 -18.97
N GLU A 469 -9.42 18.78 -19.21
CA GLU A 469 -8.00 19.04 -19.51
C GLU A 469 -7.02 18.46 -18.47
N ALA A 470 -7.39 18.50 -17.19
CA ALA A 470 -6.57 17.95 -16.11
C ALA A 470 -6.34 16.43 -16.27
N LEU A 471 -7.38 15.68 -16.67
CA LEU A 471 -7.27 14.25 -16.95
C LEU A 471 -6.47 13.99 -18.22
N ALA A 472 -6.69 14.77 -19.30
CA ALA A 472 -5.91 14.67 -20.53
C ALA A 472 -4.41 14.77 -20.25
N ARG A 473 -3.98 15.82 -19.53
CA ARG A 473 -2.57 15.99 -19.16
C ARG A 473 -2.04 14.91 -18.23
N ARG A 474 -2.89 14.38 -17.34
CA ARG A 474 -2.49 13.28 -16.46
C ARG A 474 -2.19 12.02 -17.26
N VAL A 475 -2.98 11.72 -18.29
CA VAL A 475 -2.71 10.60 -19.21
C VAL A 475 -1.37 10.79 -19.94
N GLU A 476 -1.11 11.98 -20.48
CA GLU A 476 0.14 12.29 -21.17
C GLU A 476 1.37 12.03 -20.28
N VAL A 477 1.34 12.56 -19.06
CA VAL A 477 2.42 12.36 -18.08
C VAL A 477 2.54 10.90 -17.67
N HIS A 478 1.41 10.22 -17.48
CA HIS A 478 1.38 8.80 -17.12
C HIS A 478 2.04 7.96 -18.21
N HIS A 479 1.64 8.11 -19.47
CA HIS A 479 2.26 7.39 -20.59
C HIS A 479 3.74 7.74 -20.78
N ALA A 480 4.14 9.01 -20.60
CA ALA A 480 5.54 9.42 -20.69
C ALA A 480 6.41 8.77 -19.60
N SER A 481 5.86 8.58 -18.40
CA SER A 481 6.56 8.03 -17.24
C SER A 481 6.48 6.49 -17.15
N ARG A 482 5.57 5.87 -17.90
CA ARG A 482 5.25 4.44 -17.83
C ARG A 482 6.45 3.54 -18.09
N HIS A 483 7.32 3.90 -19.04
CA HIS A 483 8.53 3.12 -19.32
C HIS A 483 9.53 3.12 -18.15
N GLN A 484 9.62 4.22 -17.41
CA GLN A 484 10.48 4.29 -16.21
C GLN A 484 9.93 3.39 -15.10
N GLN A 485 8.61 3.39 -14.90
CA GLN A 485 7.93 2.51 -13.93
C GLN A 485 8.02 1.02 -14.27
N GLN A 486 8.00 0.68 -15.57
CA GLN A 486 8.17 -0.71 -16.02
C GLN A 486 9.60 -1.21 -15.83
N ARG A 487 10.61 -0.36 -16.16
CA ARG A 487 12.03 -0.73 -16.04
C ARG A 487 12.50 -0.93 -14.61
N SER A 488 11.91 -0.22 -13.65
CA SER A 488 12.22 -0.45 -12.24
C SER A 488 11.76 -1.83 -11.74
N GLY A 489 10.98 -2.60 -12.51
CA GLY A 489 10.39 -3.88 -12.05
C GLY A 489 9.38 -3.73 -10.89
N TYR A 490 9.29 -2.52 -10.36
CA TYR A 490 8.40 -2.08 -9.32
C TYR A 490 7.58 -0.93 -9.86
N CYS A 491 6.27 -1.08 -9.90
CA CYS A 491 5.36 0.06 -10.04
C CYS A 491 5.28 0.92 -8.77
N ASN A 492 6.13 0.64 -7.79
CA ASN A 492 6.42 1.45 -6.62
C ASN A 492 7.85 1.14 -6.18
N PRO A 493 8.88 1.74 -6.79
CA PRO A 493 10.20 1.70 -6.19
C PRO A 493 10.08 2.33 -4.79
N PRO A 494 10.67 1.73 -3.74
CA PRO A 494 10.74 2.38 -2.44
C PRO A 494 11.36 3.79 -2.54
N ASP A 495 12.20 4.05 -3.55
CA ASP A 495 12.90 5.32 -3.76
C ASP A 495 12.14 6.36 -4.60
N VAL A 496 11.17 5.97 -5.43
CA VAL A 496 10.31 6.95 -6.15
C VAL A 496 9.28 7.58 -5.20
N GLN A 497 9.16 7.07 -3.98
CA GLN A 497 8.38 7.72 -2.92
C GLN A 497 9.03 8.98 -2.38
N VAL A 498 10.29 9.25 -2.74
CA VAL A 498 10.96 10.52 -2.45
C VAL A 498 10.92 11.38 -3.72
N GLY A 499 9.74 11.53 -4.34
CA GLY A 499 9.47 12.64 -5.26
C GLY A 499 9.63 14.02 -4.57
N PHE A 500 9.90 14.01 -3.27
CA PHE A 500 10.05 15.15 -2.38
C PHE A 500 11.38 15.03 -1.62
N ARG A 501 12.38 15.88 -1.93
CA ARG A 501 13.70 15.79 -1.27
C ARG A 501 13.59 16.02 0.24
N ALA A 502 13.98 15.04 1.06
CA ALA A 502 14.22 15.26 2.48
C ALA A 502 15.24 16.40 2.65
N LEU A 503 14.95 17.39 3.49
CA LEU A 503 15.93 18.39 3.90
C LEU A 503 16.99 17.66 4.75
N GLY A 504 18.23 17.68 4.27
CA GLY A 504 19.36 16.93 4.85
C GLY A 504 19.84 17.44 6.20
#